data_AF-A0A7V1LQD3-F1
#
_entry.id   AF-A0A7V1LQD3-F1
#
_cell.length_a   1.000
_cell.length_b   1.000
_cell.length_c   1.000
_cell.angle_alpha   90.00
_cell.angle_beta   90.00
_cell.angle_gamma   90.00
#
_symmetry.space_group_name_H-M   'P 1'
#
loop_
_entity.id
_entity.type
_entity.pdbx_description
1 polymer ?
#
loop_
_entity_poly.entity_id
_entity_poly.type
_entity_poly.pdbx_seq_one_letter_code
_entity_poly.pdbx_strand_id
1 'polypeptide(L)'
;MRAYKKEHGSTDGFTTDWDEYLRLYDAYLNDPDGEVRRFAAVLYARPAVLAQRKSALEKIVSLVPYDDPFWSYAPEALVDVYTGLSEEGGDELFAHIERIASERARGIVLISAGMKAMMIGDKQKLAEIYKQLKAGFGNSPEFDYYIRMFDPDQRIAQGREVPAFEVKLIDSDRTVSNRSLLGSYYLMDFWAVWCGPCRAEMPNLHKAWEKYKGASFKILSLSFDPRVSDVEKYRKGEWP
;
A
#
# COMPACT_ATOMS: atom_id res chain seq x y z
N MET A 1 0.40 -15.00 20.34
CA MET A 1 -0.99 -14.98 19.83
C MET A 1 -1.72 -16.33 19.89
N ARG A 2 -1.30 -17.41 19.21
CA ARG A 2 -2.06 -18.69 19.23
C ARG A 2 -2.20 -19.31 20.63
N ALA A 3 -1.11 -19.27 21.43
CA ALA A 3 -1.13 -19.70 22.83
C ALA A 3 -2.09 -18.81 23.66
N TYR A 4 -1.97 -17.49 23.55
CA TYR A 4 -2.88 -16.54 24.20
C TYR A 4 -4.36 -16.81 23.87
N LYS A 5 -4.70 -17.03 22.59
CA LYS A 5 -6.08 -17.36 22.19
C LYS A 5 -6.56 -18.69 22.78
N LYS A 6 -5.68 -19.69 22.88
CA LYS A 6 -6.00 -20.98 23.51
C LYS A 6 -6.32 -20.82 25.00
N GLU A 7 -5.64 -19.89 25.66
CA GLU A 7 -5.76 -19.64 27.09
C GLU A 7 -6.92 -18.67 27.44
N HIS A 8 -7.15 -17.66 26.60
CA HIS A 8 -8.09 -16.55 26.87
C HIS A 8 -9.38 -16.61 26.04
N GLY A 9 -9.52 -17.60 25.14
CA GLY A 9 -10.71 -17.77 24.29
C GLY A 9 -10.86 -16.76 23.14
N SER A 10 -10.20 -15.60 23.21
CA SER A 10 -10.10 -14.60 22.13
C SER A 10 -8.68 -14.04 22.02
N THR A 11 -8.46 -13.18 21.02
CA THR A 11 -7.22 -12.39 20.90
C THR A 11 -7.37 -10.99 21.47
N ASP A 12 -8.51 -10.69 22.09
CA ASP A 12 -8.77 -9.36 22.64
C ASP A 12 -7.82 -9.12 23.83
N GLY A 13 -7.20 -7.94 23.84
CA GLY A 13 -6.17 -7.60 24.82
C GLY A 13 -4.79 -8.24 24.60
N PHE A 14 -4.60 -9.04 23.54
CA PHE A 14 -3.26 -9.53 23.20
C PHE A 14 -2.35 -8.35 22.82
N THR A 15 -1.28 -8.17 23.58
CA THR A 15 -0.19 -7.25 23.25
C THR A 15 1.10 -8.05 23.01
N THR A 16 1.94 -7.57 22.11
CA THR A 16 3.31 -8.07 21.97
C THR A 16 4.14 -7.43 23.08
N ASP A 17 4.84 -8.25 23.88
CA ASP A 17 5.89 -7.75 24.76
C ASP A 17 7.10 -7.35 23.91
N TRP A 18 7.12 -6.09 23.50
CA TRP A 18 8.21 -5.55 22.69
C TRP A 18 9.52 -5.49 23.46
N ASP A 19 9.51 -5.34 24.78
CA ASP A 19 10.75 -5.24 25.56
C ASP A 19 11.44 -6.61 25.69
N GLU A 20 10.68 -7.70 25.87
CA GLU A 20 11.24 -9.06 25.82
C GLU A 20 11.77 -9.38 24.41
N TYR A 21 10.97 -9.09 23.38
CA TYR A 21 11.33 -9.32 21.98
C TYR A 21 12.63 -8.57 21.64
N LEU A 22 12.74 -7.28 22.01
CA LEU A 22 13.91 -6.44 21.74
C LEU A 22 15.14 -6.79 22.57
N ARG A 23 15.00 -7.34 23.79
CA ARG A 23 16.15 -7.71 24.64
C ARG A 23 17.03 -8.78 23.99
N LEU A 24 16.41 -9.76 23.31
CA LEU A 24 17.15 -10.75 22.54
C LEU A 24 17.95 -10.11 21.39
N TYR A 25 17.52 -8.95 20.90
CA TYR A 25 18.18 -8.26 19.78
C TYR A 25 19.34 -7.39 20.20
N ASP A 26 19.28 -6.79 21.38
CA ASP A 26 20.46 -6.15 21.92
C ASP A 26 21.63 -7.14 22.05
N ALA A 27 21.36 -8.43 22.32
CA ALA A 27 22.39 -9.46 22.28
C ALA A 27 22.97 -9.66 20.86
N TYR A 28 22.12 -9.85 19.83
CA TYR A 28 22.59 -10.07 18.45
C TYR A 28 23.22 -8.83 17.80
N LEU A 29 22.75 -7.63 18.12
CA LEU A 29 23.36 -6.37 17.66
C LEU A 29 24.71 -6.10 18.33
N ASN A 30 25.08 -6.86 19.37
CA ASN A 30 26.36 -6.83 20.06
C ASN A 30 27.16 -8.13 19.88
N ASP A 31 26.73 -9.03 18.98
CA ASP A 31 27.43 -10.28 18.69
C ASP A 31 28.88 -9.99 18.26
N PRO A 32 29.90 -10.79 18.65
CA PRO A 32 31.27 -10.59 18.19
C PRO A 32 31.43 -10.68 16.67
N ASP A 33 30.60 -11.45 15.97
CA ASP A 33 30.64 -11.60 14.52
C ASP A 33 29.95 -10.42 13.81
N GLY A 34 30.70 -9.74 12.94
CA GLY A 34 30.22 -8.58 12.20
C GLY A 34 29.13 -8.87 11.17
N GLU A 35 29.10 -10.06 10.59
CA GLU A 35 28.04 -10.46 9.66
C GLU A 35 26.76 -10.79 10.42
N VAL A 36 26.87 -11.47 11.57
CA VAL A 36 25.72 -11.72 12.45
C VAL A 36 25.09 -10.41 12.91
N ARG A 37 25.91 -9.42 13.32
CA ARG A 37 25.40 -8.09 13.69
C ARG A 37 24.64 -7.40 12.56
N ARG A 38 25.19 -7.41 11.33
CA ARG A 38 24.54 -6.77 10.17
C ARG A 38 23.28 -7.49 9.74
N PHE A 39 23.31 -8.82 9.73
CA PHE A 39 22.14 -9.64 9.43
C PHE A 39 21.01 -9.39 10.44
N ALA A 40 21.35 -9.37 11.74
CA ALA A 40 20.42 -9.02 12.80
C ALA A 40 19.86 -7.59 12.60
N ALA A 41 20.72 -6.61 12.32
CA ALA A 41 20.29 -5.23 12.10
C ALA A 41 19.22 -5.10 11.00
N VAL A 42 19.39 -5.79 9.87
CA VAL A 42 18.41 -5.78 8.77
C VAL A 42 17.12 -6.52 9.13
N LEU A 43 17.20 -7.70 9.77
CA LEU A 43 16.01 -8.46 10.15
C LEU A 43 15.16 -7.74 11.22
N TYR A 44 15.79 -6.96 12.10
CA TYR A 44 15.12 -6.34 13.24
C TYR A 44 14.79 -4.86 13.04
N ALA A 45 15.15 -4.29 11.89
CA ALA A 45 14.81 -2.94 11.48
C ALA A 45 13.31 -2.63 11.62
N ARG A 46 12.44 -3.44 11.02
CA ARG A 46 10.98 -3.19 11.05
C ARG A 46 10.38 -3.30 12.46
N PRO A 47 10.71 -4.31 13.29
CA PRO A 47 10.35 -4.29 14.70
C PRO A 47 10.80 -3.06 15.47
N ALA A 48 12.03 -2.58 15.26
CA ALA A 48 12.54 -1.39 15.93
C ALA A 48 11.74 -0.13 15.56
N VAL A 49 11.32 -0.01 14.29
CA VAL A 49 10.44 1.06 13.80
C VAL A 49 9.07 0.99 14.47
N LEU A 50 8.44 -0.20 14.49
CA LEU A 50 7.13 -0.40 15.11
C LEU A 50 7.14 -0.13 16.62
N ALA A 51 8.24 -0.45 17.29
CA ALA A 51 8.46 -0.15 18.71
C ALA A 51 8.95 1.28 18.98
N GLN A 52 9.11 2.11 17.95
CA GLN A 52 9.58 3.51 18.03
C GLN A 52 10.92 3.67 18.78
N ARG A 53 11.84 2.71 18.62
CA ARG A 53 13.12 2.68 19.34
C ARG A 53 14.21 3.43 18.58
N LYS A 54 14.22 4.76 18.70
CA LYS A 54 15.18 5.63 17.98
C LYS A 54 16.64 5.19 18.13
N SER A 55 17.10 4.89 19.34
CA SER A 55 18.49 4.45 19.58
C SER A 55 18.84 3.13 18.89
N ALA A 56 17.86 2.23 18.71
CA ALA A 56 18.05 1.00 17.96
C ALA A 56 18.16 1.29 16.45
N LEU A 57 17.36 2.22 15.93
CA LEU A 57 17.45 2.65 14.53
C LEU A 57 18.80 3.33 14.22
N GLU A 58 19.29 4.20 15.11
CA GLU A 58 20.61 4.83 15.00
C GLU A 58 21.72 3.77 14.97
N LYS A 59 21.62 2.75 15.84
CA LYS A 59 22.55 1.62 15.84
C LYS A 59 22.48 0.81 14.54
N ILE A 60 21.29 0.54 14.02
CA ILE A 60 21.10 -0.17 12.76
C ILE A 60 21.76 0.58 11.61
N VAL A 61 21.52 1.88 11.48
CA VAL A 61 22.15 2.72 10.43
C VAL A 61 23.68 2.74 10.58
N SER A 62 24.20 2.75 11.80
CA SER A 62 25.66 2.68 12.02
C SER A 62 26.29 1.34 11.61
N LEU A 63 25.53 0.23 11.69
CA LEU A 63 26.00 -1.10 11.35
C LEU A 63 25.79 -1.42 9.86
N VAL A 64 24.71 -0.92 9.28
CA VAL A 64 24.26 -1.20 7.92
C VAL A 64 23.81 0.13 7.28
N PRO A 65 24.74 0.95 6.75
CA PRO A 65 24.39 2.18 6.04
C PRO A 65 23.57 1.89 4.79
N TYR A 66 22.91 2.90 4.22
CA TYR A 66 21.99 2.74 3.07
C TYR A 66 22.63 2.11 1.82
N ASP A 67 23.95 2.21 1.66
CA ASP A 67 24.71 1.64 0.54
C ASP A 67 25.26 0.24 0.83
N ASP A 68 24.99 -0.33 2.00
CA ASP A 68 25.39 -1.70 2.33
C ASP A 68 24.50 -2.73 1.60
N PRO A 69 25.09 -3.75 0.92
CA PRO A 69 24.33 -4.76 0.19
C PRO A 69 23.42 -5.65 1.06
N PHE A 70 23.58 -5.65 2.39
CA PHE A 70 22.70 -6.41 3.30
C PHE A 70 21.23 -5.98 3.21
N TRP A 71 20.93 -4.77 2.74
CA TRP A 71 19.55 -4.35 2.48
C TRP A 71 18.84 -5.19 1.41
N SER A 72 19.57 -6.03 0.65
CA SER A 72 18.96 -7.03 -0.23
C SER A 72 18.12 -8.08 0.51
N TYR A 73 18.39 -8.35 1.79
CA TYR A 73 17.63 -9.30 2.61
C TYR A 73 16.29 -8.75 3.11
N ALA A 74 16.18 -7.44 3.32
CA ALA A 74 14.93 -6.78 3.71
C ALA A 74 14.86 -5.34 3.14
N PRO A 75 14.64 -5.21 1.82
CA PRO A 75 14.70 -3.90 1.15
C PRO A 75 13.61 -2.93 1.61
N GLU A 76 12.46 -3.43 2.05
CA GLU A 76 11.39 -2.60 2.61
C GLU A 76 11.80 -1.97 3.95
N ALA A 77 12.63 -2.67 4.73
CA ALA A 77 13.07 -2.21 6.03
C ALA A 77 14.06 -1.03 5.95
N LEU A 78 14.78 -0.87 4.82
CA LEU A 78 15.63 0.30 4.56
C LEU A 78 14.81 1.59 4.62
N VAL A 79 13.67 1.62 3.93
CA VAL A 79 12.76 2.78 3.93
C VAL A 79 12.21 3.02 5.33
N ASP A 80 11.73 1.96 6.00
CA ASP A 80 11.14 2.05 7.34
C ASP A 80 12.13 2.67 8.34
N VAL A 81 13.42 2.28 8.28
CA VAL A 81 14.45 2.77 9.21
C VAL A 81 14.74 4.26 9.01
N TYR A 82 15.03 4.67 7.77
CA TYR A 82 15.43 6.05 7.51
C TYR A 82 14.28 7.04 7.67
N THR A 83 13.07 6.65 7.27
CA THR A 83 11.87 7.48 7.49
C THR A 83 11.39 7.46 8.94
N GLY A 84 11.67 6.37 9.68
CA GLY A 84 11.37 6.25 11.10
C GLY A 84 12.34 7.02 12.01
N LEU A 85 13.54 7.35 11.54
CA LEU A 85 14.52 8.17 12.28
C LEU A 85 14.09 9.64 12.37
N SER A 86 13.75 10.23 11.23
CA SER A 86 13.25 11.59 11.08
C SER A 86 12.77 11.83 9.64
N GLU A 87 12.06 12.94 9.42
CA GLU A 87 11.73 13.40 8.06
C GLU A 87 13.01 13.65 7.24
N GLU A 88 14.03 14.24 7.88
CA GLU A 88 15.36 14.49 7.30
C GLU A 88 16.09 13.19 6.91
N GLY A 89 15.94 12.12 7.69
CA GLY A 89 16.51 10.81 7.37
C GLY A 89 15.91 10.19 6.11
N GLY A 90 14.60 10.37 5.91
CA GLY A 90 13.94 10.00 4.65
C GLY A 90 14.49 10.79 3.45
N ASP A 91 14.67 12.11 3.62
CA ASP A 91 15.22 12.96 2.57
C ASP A 91 16.68 12.64 2.23
N GLU A 92 17.49 12.30 3.24
CA GLU A 92 18.86 11.83 3.04
C GLU A 92 18.89 10.54 2.20
N LEU A 93 18.04 9.56 2.54
CA LEU A 93 17.94 8.31 1.78
C LEU A 93 17.52 8.58 0.33
N PHE A 94 16.52 9.44 0.11
CA PHE A 94 16.02 9.77 -1.22
C PHE A 94 17.04 10.56 -2.07
N ALA A 95 17.93 11.33 -1.44
CA ALA A 95 19.01 12.03 -2.13
C ALA A 95 20.11 11.09 -2.65
N HIS A 96 20.22 9.88 -2.10
CA HIS A 96 21.31 8.93 -2.38
C HIS A 96 20.85 7.62 -3.02
N ILE A 97 19.68 7.59 -3.64
CA ILE A 97 19.09 6.39 -4.27
C ILE A 97 20.08 5.64 -5.16
N GLU A 98 20.86 6.34 -5.98
CA GLU A 98 21.81 5.72 -6.91
C GLU A 98 22.98 4.99 -6.23
N ARG A 99 23.26 5.31 -4.97
CA ARG A 99 24.31 4.64 -4.17
C ARG A 99 23.82 3.35 -3.52
N ILE A 100 22.51 3.09 -3.50
CA ILE A 100 21.96 1.88 -2.91
C ILE A 100 22.43 0.67 -3.73
N ALA A 101 23.18 -0.21 -3.07
CA ALA A 101 23.85 -1.34 -3.72
C ALA A 101 22.89 -2.39 -4.28
N SER A 102 21.79 -2.66 -3.59
CA SER A 102 20.77 -3.60 -4.06
C SER A 102 19.83 -2.93 -5.07
N GLU A 103 19.73 -3.48 -6.28
CA GLU A 103 18.77 -3.01 -7.30
C GLU A 103 17.33 -3.06 -6.80
N ARG A 104 16.94 -4.17 -6.14
CA ARG A 104 15.60 -4.31 -5.57
C ARG A 104 15.32 -3.26 -4.49
N ALA A 105 16.29 -3.03 -3.59
CA ALA A 105 16.16 -1.97 -2.58
C ALA A 105 16.05 -0.59 -3.22
N ARG A 106 16.84 -0.30 -4.27
CA ARG A 106 16.76 0.95 -5.03
C ARG A 106 15.37 1.18 -5.61
N GLY A 107 14.77 0.16 -6.21
CA GLY A 107 13.40 0.21 -6.73
C GLY A 107 12.37 0.51 -5.63
N ILE A 108 12.52 -0.10 -4.45
CA ILE A 108 11.63 0.14 -3.30
C ILE A 108 11.79 1.56 -2.73
N VAL A 109 13.02 2.07 -2.61
CA VAL A 109 13.25 3.45 -2.19
C VAL A 109 12.70 4.45 -3.20
N LEU A 110 12.82 4.18 -4.51
CA LEU A 110 12.17 4.97 -5.56
C LEU A 110 10.66 5.01 -5.42
N ILE A 111 10.02 3.86 -5.13
CA ILE A 111 8.58 3.82 -4.84
C ILE A 111 8.26 4.75 -3.66
N SER A 112 8.98 4.63 -2.55
CA SER A 112 8.73 5.44 -1.36
C SER A 112 8.89 6.95 -1.63
N ALA A 113 9.94 7.33 -2.36
CA ALA A 113 10.15 8.71 -2.78
C ALA A 113 9.00 9.20 -3.68
N GLY A 114 8.51 8.34 -4.59
CA GLY A 114 7.40 8.65 -5.49
C GLY A 114 6.09 8.84 -4.74
N MET A 115 5.83 8.01 -3.73
CA MET A 115 4.69 8.17 -2.84
C MET A 115 4.75 9.49 -2.06
N LYS A 116 5.92 9.89 -1.54
CA LYS A 116 6.11 11.19 -0.87
C LYS A 116 5.83 12.34 -1.85
N ALA A 117 6.44 12.32 -3.04
CA ALA A 117 6.25 13.33 -4.07
C ALA A 117 4.77 13.47 -4.47
N MET A 118 4.08 12.35 -4.66
CA MET A 118 2.64 12.33 -4.94
C MET A 118 1.81 12.93 -3.80
N MET A 119 2.10 12.58 -2.54
CA MET A 119 1.39 13.08 -1.37
C MET A 119 1.51 14.60 -1.21
N ILE A 120 2.70 15.16 -1.45
CA ILE A 120 2.94 16.62 -1.36
C ILE A 120 2.63 17.38 -2.65
N GLY A 121 2.21 16.68 -3.71
CA GLY A 121 1.88 17.29 -5.01
C GLY A 121 3.09 17.73 -5.84
N ASP A 122 4.29 17.23 -5.58
CA ASP A 122 5.50 17.51 -6.36
C ASP A 122 5.51 16.70 -7.67
N LYS A 123 4.85 17.27 -8.68
CA LYS A 123 4.73 16.67 -10.01
C LYS A 123 6.07 16.52 -10.73
N GLN A 124 7.02 17.43 -10.49
CA GLN A 124 8.32 17.39 -11.15
C GLN A 124 9.13 16.21 -10.62
N LYS A 125 9.18 16.05 -9.30
CA LYS A 125 9.88 14.93 -8.67
C LYS A 125 9.23 13.60 -9.00
N LEU A 126 7.89 13.54 -9.00
CA LEU A 126 7.16 12.33 -9.39
C LEU A 126 7.48 11.90 -10.83
N ALA A 127 7.55 12.85 -11.77
CA ALA A 127 7.91 12.55 -13.16
C ALA A 127 9.37 12.10 -13.33
N GLU A 128 10.29 12.61 -12.51
CA GLU A 128 11.67 12.13 -12.45
C GLU A 128 11.73 10.68 -11.98
N ILE A 129 11.05 10.38 -10.87
CA ILE A 129 10.99 9.04 -10.27
C ILE A 129 10.34 8.04 -11.22
N TYR A 130 9.26 8.41 -11.92
CA TYR A 130 8.67 7.58 -12.96
C TYR A 130 9.68 7.20 -14.04
N LYS A 131 10.49 8.16 -14.53
CA LYS A 131 11.52 7.88 -15.55
C LYS A 131 12.56 6.90 -15.03
N GLN A 132 13.02 7.07 -13.79
CA GLN A 132 13.99 6.16 -13.16
C GLN A 132 13.41 4.75 -12.99
N LEU A 133 12.19 4.64 -12.47
CA LEU A 133 11.51 3.34 -12.32
C LEU A 133 11.29 2.64 -13.65
N LYS A 134 10.84 3.37 -14.68
CA LYS A 134 10.63 2.81 -16.02
C LYS A 134 11.94 2.35 -16.67
N ALA A 135 13.00 3.13 -16.52
CA ALA A 135 14.32 2.80 -17.09
C ALA A 135 14.97 1.61 -16.39
N GLY A 136 14.94 1.55 -15.06
CA GLY A 136 15.56 0.48 -14.28
C GLY A 136 14.72 -0.79 -14.13
N PHE A 137 13.39 -0.66 -14.09
CA PHE A 137 12.50 -1.73 -13.64
C PHE A 137 11.29 -1.95 -14.56
N GLY A 138 11.29 -1.41 -15.79
CA GLY A 138 10.16 -1.47 -16.72
C GLY A 138 9.65 -2.87 -17.09
N ASN A 139 10.48 -3.91 -16.93
CA ASN A 139 10.11 -5.31 -17.20
C ASN A 139 9.83 -6.12 -15.93
N SER A 140 9.83 -5.49 -14.75
CA SER A 140 9.62 -6.17 -13.47
C SER A 140 8.14 -6.15 -13.06
N PRO A 141 7.48 -7.31 -12.92
CA PRO A 141 6.11 -7.39 -12.41
C PRO A 141 5.95 -6.78 -11.00
N GLU A 142 7.01 -6.79 -10.19
CA GLU A 142 7.03 -6.22 -8.84
C GLU A 142 6.81 -4.70 -8.86
N PHE A 143 7.32 -4.00 -9.90
CA PHE A 143 7.27 -2.54 -10.00
C PHE A 143 6.20 -2.01 -10.97
N ASP A 144 5.56 -2.88 -11.78
CA ASP A 144 4.58 -2.49 -12.81
C ASP A 144 3.43 -1.64 -12.26
N TYR A 145 2.91 -2.00 -11.08
CA TYR A 145 1.84 -1.22 -10.44
C TYR A 145 2.25 0.24 -10.21
N TYR A 146 3.43 0.46 -9.61
CA TYR A 146 3.92 1.80 -9.28
C TYR A 146 4.35 2.58 -10.51
N ILE A 147 4.91 1.92 -11.52
CA ILE A 147 5.22 2.54 -12.81
C ILE A 147 3.94 3.09 -13.45
N ARG A 148 2.84 2.31 -13.44
CA ARG A 148 1.53 2.79 -13.93
C ARG A 148 0.92 3.86 -13.04
N MET A 149 1.12 3.75 -11.72
CA MET A 149 0.63 4.72 -10.75
C MET A 149 1.30 6.09 -10.90
N PHE A 150 2.60 6.13 -11.23
CA PHE A 150 3.36 7.37 -11.34
C PHE A 150 3.45 7.90 -12.78
N ASP A 151 2.85 7.20 -13.74
CA ASP A 151 2.83 7.62 -15.14
C ASP A 151 2.15 8.99 -15.29
N PRO A 152 2.80 10.05 -15.81
CA PRO A 152 2.14 11.36 -15.97
C PRO A 152 0.94 11.31 -16.93
N ASP A 153 0.87 10.29 -17.78
CA ASP A 153 -0.19 10.05 -18.75
C ASP A 153 -1.23 9.04 -18.26
N GLN A 154 -1.44 8.92 -16.94
CA GLN A 154 -2.54 8.10 -16.40
C GLN A 154 -3.86 8.45 -17.08
N ARG A 155 -4.56 7.40 -17.54
CA ARG A 155 -5.89 7.54 -18.13
C ARG A 155 -6.96 7.96 -17.12
N ILE A 156 -6.74 7.66 -15.85
CA ILE A 156 -7.66 7.96 -14.75
C ILE A 156 -6.91 8.90 -13.79
N ALA A 157 -7.28 10.17 -13.79
CA ALA A 157 -6.72 11.19 -12.91
C ALA A 157 -7.72 12.33 -12.71
N GLN A 158 -7.59 13.09 -11.61
CA GLN A 158 -8.44 14.24 -11.35
C GLN A 158 -8.38 15.25 -12.50
N GLY A 159 -9.55 15.71 -12.96
CA GLY A 159 -9.67 16.65 -14.08
C GLY A 159 -9.55 16.04 -15.47
N ARG A 160 -9.23 14.74 -15.59
CA ARG A 160 -9.34 14.02 -16.87
C ARG A 160 -10.74 13.44 -17.06
N GLU A 161 -11.14 13.34 -18.32
CA GLU A 161 -12.39 12.63 -18.67
C GLU A 161 -12.29 11.15 -18.29
N VAL A 162 -13.36 10.62 -17.72
CA VAL A 162 -13.46 9.19 -17.42
C VAL A 162 -13.39 8.39 -18.73
N PRO A 163 -12.53 7.35 -18.83
CA PRO A 163 -12.46 6.51 -20.02
C PRO A 163 -13.83 6.00 -20.45
N ALA A 164 -14.04 5.88 -21.77
CA ALA A 164 -15.29 5.36 -22.30
C ALA A 164 -15.56 3.94 -21.76
N PHE A 165 -16.78 3.73 -21.27
CA PHE A 165 -17.24 2.44 -20.79
C PHE A 165 -18.70 2.23 -21.15
N GLU A 166 -19.06 0.96 -21.28
CA GLU A 166 -20.44 0.49 -21.38
C GLU A 166 -20.58 -0.77 -20.52
N VAL A 167 -21.59 -0.80 -19.65
CA VAL A 167 -21.86 -1.89 -18.73
C VAL A 167 -23.33 -2.28 -18.80
N LYS A 168 -23.61 -3.59 -18.93
CA LYS A 168 -24.97 -4.13 -18.91
C LYS A 168 -25.42 -4.32 -17.46
N LEU A 169 -26.63 -3.89 -17.14
CA LEU A 169 -27.23 -4.14 -15.82
C LEU A 169 -27.62 -5.62 -15.68
N ILE A 170 -27.53 -6.13 -14.45
CA ILE A 170 -27.86 -7.53 -14.15
C ILE A 170 -29.38 -7.78 -14.22
N ASP A 171 -30.17 -6.79 -13.84
CA ASP A 171 -31.63 -6.89 -13.67
C ASP A 171 -32.43 -6.34 -14.85
N SER A 172 -31.76 -5.88 -15.91
CA SER A 172 -32.44 -5.34 -17.09
C SER A 172 -31.57 -5.41 -18.35
N ASP A 173 -32.20 -5.33 -19.51
CA ASP A 173 -31.49 -5.20 -20.79
C ASP A 173 -30.89 -3.79 -21.01
N ARG A 174 -30.91 -2.94 -19.98
CA ARG A 174 -30.34 -1.60 -20.06
C ARG A 174 -28.81 -1.68 -19.97
N THR A 175 -28.18 -0.93 -20.86
CA THR A 175 -26.75 -0.62 -20.81
C THR A 175 -26.55 0.79 -20.27
N VAL A 176 -25.61 0.95 -19.35
CA VAL A 176 -25.17 2.24 -18.81
C VAL A 176 -23.78 2.56 -19.37
N SER A 177 -23.59 3.78 -19.85
CA SER A 177 -22.31 4.26 -20.38
C SER A 177 -21.89 5.57 -19.73
N ASN A 178 -20.61 5.93 -19.81
CA ASN A 178 -20.12 7.24 -19.34
C ASN A 178 -20.89 8.40 -20.01
N ARG A 179 -21.24 8.27 -21.30
CA ARG A 179 -22.05 9.25 -22.04
C ARG A 179 -23.47 9.35 -21.50
N SER A 180 -24.10 8.23 -21.16
CA SER A 180 -25.46 8.23 -20.59
C SER A 180 -25.55 8.86 -19.20
N LEU A 181 -24.41 9.03 -18.53
CA LEU A 181 -24.30 9.60 -17.19
C LEU A 181 -23.88 11.08 -17.19
N LEU A 182 -23.69 11.69 -18.37
CA LEU A 182 -23.33 13.10 -18.48
C LEU A 182 -24.37 13.99 -17.78
N GLY A 183 -23.90 14.98 -17.02
CA GLY A 183 -24.74 15.86 -16.21
C GLY A 183 -25.14 15.27 -14.84
N SER A 184 -24.72 14.04 -14.53
CA SER A 184 -24.84 13.44 -13.19
C SER A 184 -23.48 13.24 -12.54
N TYR A 185 -23.43 13.38 -11.22
CA TYR A 185 -22.36 12.79 -10.42
C TYR A 185 -22.61 11.29 -10.32
N TYR A 186 -21.56 10.48 -10.51
CA TYR A 186 -21.66 9.05 -10.31
C TYR A 186 -20.46 8.50 -9.54
N LEU A 187 -20.75 7.65 -8.56
CA LEU A 187 -19.77 6.88 -7.80
C LEU A 187 -19.68 5.48 -8.43
N MET A 188 -18.46 5.04 -8.77
CA MET A 188 -18.20 3.67 -9.19
C MET A 188 -17.70 2.88 -7.98
N ASP A 189 -18.41 1.81 -7.63
CA ASP A 189 -18.09 0.89 -6.54
C ASP A 189 -17.64 -0.44 -7.14
N PHE A 190 -16.37 -0.79 -6.99
CA PHE A 190 -15.83 -2.06 -7.48
C PHE A 190 -15.72 -3.04 -6.31
N TRP A 191 -16.44 -4.15 -6.38
CA TRP A 191 -16.55 -5.09 -5.26
C TRP A 191 -16.64 -6.54 -5.72
N ALA A 192 -16.73 -7.47 -4.76
CA ALA A 192 -17.09 -8.86 -5.02
C ALA A 192 -17.73 -9.49 -3.80
N VAL A 193 -18.52 -10.56 -3.99
CA VAL A 193 -19.19 -11.30 -2.90
C VAL A 193 -18.19 -11.85 -1.88
N TRP A 194 -17.01 -12.26 -2.35
CA TRP A 194 -15.93 -12.77 -1.51
C TRP A 194 -15.09 -11.67 -0.84
N CYS A 195 -15.29 -10.39 -1.19
CA CYS A 195 -14.55 -9.27 -0.62
C CYS A 195 -15.17 -8.82 0.72
N GLY A 196 -14.60 -9.28 1.83
CA GLY A 196 -15.03 -8.92 3.19
C GLY A 196 -15.14 -7.41 3.43
N PRO A 197 -14.06 -6.62 3.20
CA PRO A 197 -14.09 -5.17 3.37
C PRO A 197 -15.12 -4.46 2.47
N CYS A 198 -15.26 -4.88 1.21
CA CYS A 198 -16.24 -4.28 0.29
C CYS A 198 -17.67 -4.44 0.82
N ARG A 199 -18.03 -5.62 1.34
CA ARG A 199 -19.34 -5.87 1.96
C ARG A 199 -19.56 -5.05 3.22
N ALA A 200 -18.51 -4.81 4.01
CA ALA A 200 -18.58 -3.96 5.19
C ALA A 200 -18.88 -2.49 4.85
N GLU A 201 -18.54 -2.04 3.64
CA GLU A 201 -18.83 -0.67 3.15
C GLU A 201 -20.23 -0.52 2.52
N MET A 202 -20.90 -1.61 2.14
CA MET A 202 -22.24 -1.56 1.53
C MET A 202 -23.27 -0.74 2.34
N PRO A 203 -23.36 -0.85 3.69
CA PRO A 203 -24.27 -0.03 4.47
C PRO A 203 -24.02 1.49 4.31
N ASN A 204 -22.76 1.91 4.10
CA ASN A 204 -22.43 3.31 3.86
C ASN A 204 -22.86 3.75 2.45
N LEU A 205 -22.69 2.89 1.44
CA LEU A 205 -23.19 3.14 0.08
C LEU A 205 -24.72 3.28 0.06
N HIS A 206 -25.45 2.43 0.76
CA HIS A 206 -26.91 2.55 0.89
C HIS A 206 -27.33 3.85 1.58
N LYS A 207 -26.66 4.24 2.68
CA LYS A 207 -26.90 5.54 3.34
C LYS A 207 -26.66 6.72 2.38
N ALA A 208 -25.59 6.66 1.58
CA ALA A 208 -25.30 7.68 0.58
C ALA A 208 -26.39 7.71 -0.52
N TRP A 209 -26.81 6.54 -1.01
CA TRP A 209 -27.90 6.44 -1.97
C TRP A 209 -29.20 7.04 -1.42
N GLU A 210 -29.64 6.65 -0.23
CA GLU A 210 -30.86 7.19 0.37
C GLU A 210 -30.83 8.70 0.53
N LYS A 211 -29.67 9.27 0.88
CA LYS A 211 -29.48 10.70 1.04
C LYS A 211 -29.47 11.47 -0.30
N TYR A 212 -28.92 10.89 -1.36
CA TYR A 212 -28.62 11.62 -2.59
C TYR A 212 -29.38 11.14 -3.85
N LYS A 213 -30.17 10.06 -3.79
CA LYS A 213 -30.89 9.48 -4.95
C LYS A 213 -31.87 10.44 -5.65
N GLY A 214 -32.34 11.47 -4.95
CA GLY A 214 -33.19 12.53 -5.51
C GLY A 214 -32.42 13.67 -6.20
N ALA A 215 -31.10 13.72 -6.06
CA ALA A 215 -30.20 14.60 -6.81
C ALA A 215 -29.74 13.92 -8.11
N SER A 216 -29.01 14.65 -8.96
CA SER A 216 -28.29 14.08 -10.12
C SER A 216 -27.10 13.21 -9.68
N PHE A 217 -27.34 12.23 -8.81
CA PHE A 217 -26.35 11.31 -8.24
C PHE A 217 -26.71 9.86 -8.55
N LYS A 218 -25.71 9.06 -8.94
CA LYS A 218 -25.85 7.63 -9.25
C LYS A 218 -24.74 6.83 -8.58
N ILE A 219 -25.03 5.58 -8.19
CA ILE A 219 -24.02 4.61 -7.79
C ILE A 219 -24.02 3.49 -8.83
N LEU A 220 -22.87 3.23 -9.45
CA LEU A 220 -22.62 2.08 -10.32
C LEU A 220 -21.82 1.06 -9.53
N SER A 221 -22.49 0.01 -9.06
CA SER A 221 -21.84 -1.09 -8.35
C SER A 221 -21.46 -2.20 -9.34
N LEU A 222 -20.16 -2.46 -9.45
CA LEU A 222 -19.49 -3.31 -10.43
C LEU A 222 -18.83 -4.49 -9.71
N SER A 223 -19.32 -5.70 -9.96
CA SER A 223 -18.79 -6.92 -9.34
C SER A 223 -17.64 -7.51 -10.17
N PHE A 224 -16.60 -7.99 -9.49
CA PHE A 224 -15.53 -8.82 -10.04
C PHE A 224 -15.80 -10.33 -9.89
N ASP A 225 -17.00 -10.73 -9.48
CA ASP A 225 -17.39 -12.13 -9.43
C ASP A 225 -17.44 -12.73 -10.84
N PRO A 226 -16.98 -13.97 -11.03
CA PRO A 226 -16.90 -14.58 -12.36
C PRO A 226 -18.27 -14.88 -12.98
N ARG A 227 -19.34 -14.92 -12.17
CA ARG A 227 -20.69 -15.28 -12.60
C ARG A 227 -21.71 -14.33 -12.00
N VAL A 228 -22.63 -13.87 -12.84
CA VAL A 228 -23.77 -13.03 -12.43
C VAL A 228 -24.61 -13.71 -11.34
N SER A 229 -24.78 -15.03 -11.39
CA SER A 229 -25.58 -15.79 -10.43
C SER A 229 -25.03 -15.76 -8.99
N ASP A 230 -23.71 -15.56 -8.81
CA ASP A 230 -23.12 -15.40 -7.49
C ASP A 230 -23.58 -14.08 -6.85
N VAL A 231 -23.61 -13.01 -7.66
CA VAL A 231 -24.11 -11.69 -7.26
C VAL A 231 -25.60 -11.73 -7.00
N GLU A 232 -26.40 -12.34 -7.87
CA GLU A 232 -27.86 -12.48 -7.67
C GLU A 232 -28.20 -13.24 -6.40
N LYS A 233 -27.46 -14.32 -6.10
CA LYS A 233 -27.67 -15.09 -4.86
C LYS A 233 -27.35 -14.24 -3.63
N TYR A 234 -26.29 -13.43 -3.68
CA TYR A 234 -25.93 -12.53 -2.60
C TYR A 234 -26.99 -11.43 -2.39
N ARG A 235 -27.48 -10.82 -3.47
CA ARG A 235 -28.53 -9.78 -3.44
C ARG A 235 -29.88 -10.28 -2.91
N LYS A 236 -30.18 -11.58 -3.01
CA LYS A 236 -31.38 -12.15 -2.38
C LYS A 236 -31.34 -12.15 -0.85
N GLY A 237 -30.18 -11.87 -0.23
CA GLY A 237 -29.96 -11.79 1.21
C GLY A 237 -30.23 -10.40 1.81
N GLU A 238 -29.48 -10.01 2.84
CA GLU A 238 -29.70 -8.78 3.65
C GLU A 238 -29.58 -7.44 2.90
N TRP A 239 -29.17 -7.42 1.62
CA TRP A 239 -28.96 -6.17 0.87
C TRP A 239 -29.43 -6.31 -0.61
N PRO A 240 -30.76 -6.32 -0.87
CA PRO A 240 -31.32 -6.39 -2.22
C PRO A 240 -31.15 -5.11 -3.08
#